data_AF-U3TYC2-F1
#
_entry.id   AF-U3TYC2-F1
#
_cell.length_a   1.000
_cell.length_b   1.000
_cell.length_c   1.000
_cell.angle_alpha   90.00
_cell.angle_beta   90.00
_cell.angle_gamma   90.00
#
_symmetry.space_group_name_H-M   'P 1'
#
loop_
_entity.id
_entity.type
_entity.pdbx_description
1 polymer ?
#
loop_
_entity_poly.entity_id
_entity_poly.type
_entity_poly.pdbx_seq_one_letter_code
_entity_poly.pdbx_strand_id
1 'polypeptide(L)'
;MKQMPFWQGGLLQLINPKAWLMALGAVASFSLAGSAYLHSVMAISIGMALVNIVSGVIWMGFGSLIGRLLRSPRAWKIFNLAMGALTAACVLLIWH
;
A
#
# COMPACT_ATOMS: atom_id res chain seq x y z
N MET A 1 -8.34 19.68 -7.89
CA MET A 1 -8.08 18.24 -8.05
C MET A 1 -9.25 17.65 -8.82
N LYS A 2 -9.01 17.11 -10.02
CA LYS A 2 -10.07 16.43 -10.78
C LYS A 2 -10.42 15.13 -10.04
N GLN A 3 -11.67 15.02 -9.59
CA GLN A 3 -12.12 13.79 -8.93
C GLN A 3 -12.15 12.67 -9.97
N MET A 4 -11.34 11.63 -9.74
CA MET A 4 -11.37 10.45 -10.59
C MET A 4 -12.58 9.60 -10.20
N PRO A 5 -13.48 9.23 -11.14
CA PRO A 5 -14.53 8.26 -10.87
C PRO A 5 -13.94 6.94 -10.35
N PHE A 6 -14.67 6.29 -9.45
CA PHE A 6 -14.26 5.06 -8.76
C PHE A 6 -13.71 3.98 -9.72
N TRP A 7 -14.35 3.80 -10.87
CA TRP A 7 -13.93 2.86 -11.90
C TRP A 7 -12.52 3.14 -12.46
N GLN A 8 -12.16 4.42 -12.65
CA GLN A 8 -10.81 4.78 -13.10
C GLN A 8 -9.77 4.44 -12.03
N GLY A 9 -10.08 4.66 -10.76
CA GLY A 9 -9.22 4.26 -9.65
C GLY A 9 -9.05 2.73 -9.55
N GLY A 10 -10.15 1.98 -9.71
CA GLY A 10 -10.13 0.52 -9.73
C GLY A 10 -9.30 -0.05 -10.88
N LEU A 11 -9.44 0.50 -12.08
CA LEU A 11 -8.64 0.11 -13.25
C LEU A 11 -7.14 0.37 -13.04
N LEU A 12 -6.77 1.48 -12.40
CA LEU A 12 -5.36 1.76 -12.09
C LEU A 12 -4.78 0.76 -11.09
N GLN A 13 -5.58 0.28 -10.12
CA GLN A 13 -5.14 -0.80 -9.24
C GLN A 13 -5.00 -2.13 -10.00
N LEU A 14 -5.89 -2.40 -10.94
CA LEU A 14 -5.85 -3.61 -11.76
C LEU A 14 -4.64 -3.65 -12.70
N ILE A 15 -4.21 -2.51 -13.25
CA ILE A 15 -3.04 -2.46 -14.15
C ILE A 15 -1.72 -2.45 -13.36
N ASN A 16 -1.76 -2.29 -12.03
CA ASN A 16 -0.56 -2.17 -11.21
C ASN A 16 0.22 -3.50 -11.11
N PRO A 17 1.43 -3.62 -11.73
CA PRO A 17 2.21 -4.86 -11.69
C PRO A 17 2.65 -5.24 -10.27
N LYS A 18 2.80 -4.26 -9.37
CA LYS A 18 3.13 -4.51 -7.96
C LYS A 18 2.04 -5.33 -7.26
N ALA A 19 0.77 -5.06 -7.57
CA ALA A 19 -0.35 -5.78 -6.96
C ALA A 19 -0.38 -7.24 -7.43
N TRP A 20 -0.16 -7.48 -8.72
CA TRP A 20 -0.07 -8.83 -9.29
C TRP A 20 1.10 -9.63 -8.72
N LEU A 21 2.30 -9.04 -8.67
CA LEU A 21 3.47 -9.70 -8.13
C LEU A 21 3.29 -10.07 -6.65
N MET A 22 2.65 -9.20 -5.87
CA MET A 22 2.32 -9.51 -4.48
C MET A 22 1.35 -10.70 -4.38
N ALA A 23 0.26 -10.67 -5.17
CA ALA A 23 -0.76 -11.74 -5.17
C ALA A 23 -0.17 -13.09 -5.60
N LEU A 24 0.60 -13.11 -6.69
CA LEU A 24 1.29 -14.29 -7.17
C LEU A 24 2.30 -14.80 -6.15
N GLY A 25 3.07 -13.92 -5.49
CA GLY A 25 4.01 -14.29 -4.44
C GLY A 25 3.33 -14.95 -3.24
N ALA A 26 2.19 -14.43 -2.80
CA ALA A 26 1.44 -15.02 -1.70
C ALA A 26 0.83 -16.38 -2.08
N VAL A 27 0.23 -16.49 -3.27
CA VAL A 27 -0.30 -17.76 -3.77
C VAL A 27 0.81 -18.80 -3.90
N ALA A 28 1.97 -18.42 -4.48
CA ALA A 28 3.12 -19.31 -4.60
C ALA A 28 3.67 -19.77 -3.24
N SER A 29 3.59 -18.91 -2.22
CA SER A 29 4.13 -19.21 -0.88
C SER A 29 3.17 -20.01 0.00
N PHE A 30 1.86 -19.85 -0.16
CA PHE A 30 0.87 -20.34 0.81
C PHE A 30 -0.25 -21.23 0.23
N SER A 31 -0.26 -21.49 -1.08
CA SER A 31 -1.27 -22.40 -1.67
C SER A 31 -1.03 -23.87 -1.29
N LEU A 32 -2.12 -24.60 -1.02
CA LEU A 32 -2.06 -26.04 -0.75
C LEU A 32 -2.06 -26.85 -2.05
N ALA A 33 -1.33 -27.96 -2.11
CA ALA A 33 -1.35 -28.87 -3.25
C ALA A 33 -2.60 -29.79 -3.27
N GLY A 34 -2.96 -30.31 -4.44
CA GLY A 34 -4.05 -31.29 -4.60
C GLY A 34 -5.44 -30.67 -4.77
N SER A 35 -6.49 -31.35 -4.33
CA SER A 35 -7.89 -30.95 -4.53
C SER A 35 -8.26 -29.62 -3.85
N ALA A 36 -7.51 -29.22 -2.82
CA ALA A 36 -7.72 -27.98 -2.09
C ALA A 36 -7.04 -26.75 -2.73
N TYR A 37 -6.28 -26.93 -3.82
CA TYR A 37 -5.49 -25.86 -4.45
C TYR A 37 -6.37 -24.67 -4.84
N LEU A 38 -7.43 -24.90 -5.63
CA LEU A 38 -8.32 -23.82 -6.08
C LEU A 38 -9.00 -23.08 -4.91
N HIS A 39 -9.42 -23.80 -3.87
CA HIS A 39 -10.01 -23.19 -2.68
C HIS A 39 -8.99 -22.31 -1.94
N SER A 40 -7.76 -22.78 -1.80
CA SER A 40 -6.68 -22.05 -1.12
C SER A 40 -6.30 -20.79 -1.89
N VAL A 41 -6.17 -20.88 -3.22
CA VAL A 41 -5.90 -19.73 -4.09
C VAL A 41 -7.00 -18.68 -3.98
N MET A 42 -8.28 -19.08 -4.00
CA MET A 42 -9.40 -18.16 -3.82
C MET A 42 -9.38 -17.49 -2.45
N ALA A 43 -9.17 -18.26 -1.37
CA ALA A 43 -9.10 -17.74 -0.01
C ALA A 43 -7.96 -16.72 0.17
N ILE A 44 -6.75 -17.03 -0.34
CA ILE A 44 -5.59 -16.13 -0.30
C ILE A 44 -5.88 -14.86 -1.09
N SER A 45 -6.44 -14.99 -2.30
CA SER A 45 -6.74 -13.84 -3.17
C SER A 45 -7.74 -12.89 -2.53
N ILE A 46 -8.82 -13.42 -1.93
CA ILE A 46 -9.82 -12.61 -1.21
C ILE A 46 -9.18 -11.95 0.03
N GLY A 47 -8.40 -12.70 0.80
CA GLY A 47 -7.71 -12.17 1.98
C GLY A 47 -6.80 -11.00 1.62
N MET A 48 -6.01 -11.14 0.54
CA MET A 48 -5.14 -10.07 0.06
C MET A 48 -5.91 -8.87 -0.46
N ALA A 49 -7.00 -9.07 -1.20
CA ALA A 49 -7.84 -7.98 -1.68
C ALA A 49 -8.41 -7.17 -0.51
N LEU A 50 -8.90 -7.84 0.54
CA LEU A 50 -9.42 -7.19 1.74
C LEU A 50 -8.33 -6.40 2.48
N VAL A 51 -7.17 -7.02 2.72
CA VAL A 51 -6.04 -6.34 3.39
C VAL A 51 -5.59 -5.12 2.59
N ASN A 52 -5.52 -5.23 1.26
CA ASN A 52 -5.12 -4.12 0.40
C ASN A 52 -6.12 -2.96 0.43
N ILE A 53 -7.42 -3.25 0.45
CA ILE A 53 -8.47 -2.24 0.58
C ILE A 53 -8.40 -1.56 1.96
N VAL A 54 -8.35 -2.34 3.04
CA VAL A 54 -8.32 -1.82 4.42
C VAL A 54 -7.07 -0.96 4.64
N SER A 55 -5.90 -1.46 4.26
CA SER A 55 -4.64 -0.72 4.32
C SER A 55 -4.71 0.57 3.50
N GLY A 56 -5.27 0.50 2.29
CA GLY A 56 -5.48 1.68 1.43
C GLY A 56 -6.40 2.72 2.08
N VAL A 57 -7.51 2.32 2.69
CA VAL A 57 -8.43 3.23 3.39
C VAL A 57 -7.77 3.87 4.60
N ILE A 58 -7.05 3.10 5.41
CA ILE A 58 -6.29 3.62 6.56
C ILE A 58 -5.25 4.63 6.08
N TRP A 59 -4.50 4.30 5.03
CA TRP A 59 -3.49 5.17 4.45
C TRP A 59 -4.09 6.48 3.91
N MET A 60 -5.20 6.41 3.17
CA MET A 60 -5.92 7.58 2.68
C MET A 60 -6.42 8.46 3.84
N GLY A 61 -6.96 7.85 4.90
CA GLY A 61 -7.39 8.56 6.10
C GLY A 61 -6.23 9.26 6.80
N PHE A 62 -5.12 8.56 6.99
CA PHE A 62 -3.91 9.11 7.60
C PHE A 62 -3.30 10.24 6.76
N GLY A 63 -3.25 10.09 5.43
CA GLY A 63 -2.81 11.12 4.50
C GLY A 63 -3.69 12.37 4.56
N SER A 64 -5.02 12.21 4.73
CA SER A 64 -5.93 13.34 4.94
C SER A 64 -5.65 14.06 6.26
N LEU A 65 -5.39 13.31 7.34
CA LEU A 65 -5.06 13.87 8.66
C LEU A 65 -3.73 14.64 8.62
N ILE A 66 -2.69 14.05 8.04
CA ILE A 66 -1.39 14.70 7.83
C ILE A 66 -1.55 15.95 6.96
N GLY A 67 -2.34 15.88 5.89
CA GLY A 67 -2.64 17.04 5.05
C GLY A 67 -3.25 18.21 5.81
N ARG A 68 -4.06 17.94 6.85
CA ARG A 68 -4.59 19.00 7.74
C ARG A 68 -3.51 19.58 8.65
N LEU A 69 -2.60 18.75 9.16
CA LEU A 69 -1.47 19.19 9.99
C LEU A 69 -0.45 20.04 9.18
N LEU A 70 -0.27 19.72 7.90
CA LEU A 70 0.66 20.38 6.97
C LEU A 70 0.18 21.72 6.41
N ARG A 71 -0.94 22.26 6.89
CA ARG A 71 -1.56 23.48 6.33
C ARG A 71 -0.77 24.76 6.60
N SER A 72 0.18 24.73 7.53
CA SER A 72 1.09 25.84 7.85
C SER A 72 2.46 25.67 7.16
N PRO A 73 3.06 26.75 6.61
CA PRO A 73 4.41 26.70 6.03
C PRO A 73 5.49 26.15 6.99
N ARG A 74 5.32 26.36 8.30
CA ARG A 74 6.24 25.83 9.32
C ARG A 74 6.10 24.32 9.48
N ALA A 75 4.87 23.81 9.56
CA ALA A 75 4.59 22.39 9.68
C ALA A 75 5.10 21.60 8.46
N TRP A 76 4.96 22.19 7.27
CA TRP A 76 5.46 21.59 6.04
C TRP A 76 6.99 21.45 6.00
N LYS A 77 7.72 22.50 6.44
CA LYS A 77 9.18 22.45 6.56
C LYS A 77 9.65 21.40 7.58
N ILE A 78 9.03 21.36 8.76
CA ILE A 78 9.38 20.41 9.83
C ILE A 78 9.14 18.97 9.35
N PHE A 79 7.99 18.70 8.72
CA PHE A 79 7.67 17.37 8.20
C PHE A 79 8.66 16.91 7.13
N ASN A 80 8.99 17.76 6.16
CA ASN A 80 9.96 17.41 5.13
C ASN A 80 11.36 17.18 5.69
N LEU A 81 11.77 18.00 6.68
CA LEU A 81 13.06 17.80 7.34
C LEU A 81 13.09 16.46 8.10
N ALA A 82 12.02 16.13 8.83
CA ALA A 82 11.88 14.87 9.54
C ALA A 82 11.89 13.66 8.59
N MET A 83 11.10 13.72 7.51
CA MET A 83 11.07 12.68 6.47
C MET A 83 12.44 12.49 5.81
N GLY A 84 13.16 13.58 5.51
CA GLY A 84 14.50 13.52 4.94
C GLY A 84 15.51 12.91 5.92
N ALA A 85 15.46 13.31 7.19
CA ALA A 85 16.33 12.76 8.24
C ALA A 85 16.08 11.27 8.48
N LEU A 86 14.82 10.84 8.56
CA LEU A 86 14.43 9.43 8.63
C LEU A 86 14.95 8.64 7.42
N THR A 87 14.82 9.19 6.21
CA THR A 87 15.33 8.56 4.98
C THR A 87 16.85 8.41 5.02
N ALA A 88 17.58 9.44 5.44
CA ALA A 88 19.03 9.39 5.60
C ALA A 88 19.45 8.37 6.69
N ALA A 89 18.69 8.28 7.79
CA ALA A 89 18.94 7.30 8.84
C ALA A 89 18.74 5.86 8.34
N CYS A 90 17.79 5.60 7.45
CA CYS A 90 17.65 4.28 6.82
C CYS A 90 18.90 3.87 6.03
N VAL A 91 19.58 4.82 5.36
CA VAL A 91 20.84 4.53 4.66
C VAL A 91 21.95 4.15 5.65
N LEU A 92 22.04 4.86 6.78
CA LEU A 92 22.99 4.54 7.84
C LEU A 92 22.73 3.15 8.46
N LEU A 93 21.46 2.78 8.65
CA LEU A 93 21.06 1.46 9.16
C LEU A 93 21.40 0.30 8.23
N ILE A 94 21.46 0.51 6.91
CA ILE A 94 21.86 -0.53 5.96
C ILE A 94 23.38 -0.76 5.99
N TRP A 95 24.15 0.29 6.30
CA TRP A 95 25.61 0.25 6.28
C TRP A 95 26.23 -0.18 7.62
N HIS A 96 25.40 -0.48 8.62
CA HIS A 96 25.81 -0.88 9.95
C HIS A 96 25.32 -2.30 10.27
#